data_AF-A0A8T6LN46-F1
#
_entry.id   AF-A0A8T6LN46-F1
#
_cell.length_a   1.000
_cell.length_b   1.000
_cell.length_c   1.000
_cell.angle_alpha   90.00
_cell.angle_beta   90.00
_cell.angle_gamma   90.00
#
_symmetry.space_group_name_H-M   'P 1'
#
loop_
_entity.id
_entity.type
_entity.pdbx_description
1 polymer ?
#
loop_
_entity_poly.entity_id
_entity_poly.type
_entity_poly.pdbx_seq_one_letter_code
_entity_poly.pdbx_strand_id
1 'polypeptide(L)' 'MLLIECPWCGPRAETEFSYGGEAGIERPADPYALSDAEWADYLFFR' A
#
# COMPACT_ATOMS: atom_id res chain seq x y z
N MET A 1 13.54 15.90 -7.18
CA MET A 1 12.68 15.37 -8.25
C MET A 1 13.19 14.00 -8.62
N LEU A 2 12.56 12.97 -8.07
CA LEU A 2 12.80 11.58 -8.44
C LEU A 2 12.12 11.29 -9.78
N LEU A 3 12.73 10.40 -10.56
CA LEU A 3 12.12 9.77 -11.72
C LEU A 3 11.75 8.34 -11.34
N ILE A 4 10.46 8.03 -11.39
CA ILE A 4 9.91 6.71 -11.07
C ILE A 4 9.64 5.98 -12.38
N GLU A 5 10.15 4.75 -12.49
CA GLU A 5 9.92 3.87 -13.63
C GLU A 5 8.50 3.28 -13.57
N CYS A 6 7.56 3.91 -14.28
CA CYS A 6 6.22 3.36 -14.45
C CYS A 6 6.29 2.16 -15.40
N PRO A 7 5.81 0.97 -15.01
CA PRO A 7 5.85 -0.24 -15.86
C PRO A 7 5.19 -0.10 -17.24
N TRP A 8 4.30 0.89 -17.40
CA TRP A 8 3.56 1.12 -18.64
C TRP A 8 3.98 2.41 -19.36
N CYS A 9 4.48 3.41 -18.64
CA CYS A 9 4.74 4.75 -19.17
C CYS A 9 6.23 5.13 -19.21
N GLY A 10 7.13 4.30 -18.67
CA GLY A 10 8.56 4.58 -18.52
C GLY A 10 8.88 5.56 -17.38
N PRO A 11 10.03 6.26 -17.43
CA PRO A 11 10.43 7.22 -16.41
C PRO A 11 9.51 8.45 -16.36
N ARG A 12 8.92 8.75 -15.20
CA ARG A 12 8.02 9.91 -14.99
C ARG A 12 8.35 10.64 -13.68
N ALA A 13 7.96 11.90 -13.57
CA ALA A 13 8.24 12.71 -12.39
C ALA A 13 7.45 12.23 -11.16
N GLU A 14 8.04 12.32 -9.96
CA GLU A 14 7.41 11.88 -8.70
C GLU A 14 6.03 12.49 -8.44
N THR A 15 5.79 13.72 -8.92
CA THR A 15 4.52 14.45 -8.78
C THR A 15 3.35 13.84 -9.53
N GLU A 16 3.60 12.90 -10.45
CA GLU A 16 2.55 12.18 -11.18
C GLU A 16 2.05 10.94 -10.44
N PHE A 17 2.69 10.59 -9.32
CA PHE A 17 2.37 9.41 -8.51
C PHE A 17 1.83 9.82 -7.14
N SER A 18 1.09 8.91 -6.53
CA SER A 18 0.71 9.00 -5.11
C SER A 18 1.46 7.92 -4.33
N TYR A 19 1.98 8.28 -3.15
CA TYR A 19 2.69 7.34 -2.29
C TYR A 19 1.69 6.39 -1.60
N GLY A 20 1.78 5.10 -1.92
CA GLY A 20 0.85 4.07 -1.45
C GLY A 20 1.21 3.42 -0.11
N GLY A 21 2.34 3.78 0.51
CA GLY A 21 2.84 3.13 1.73
C GLY A 21 3.58 1.81 1.46
N GLU A 22 3.67 0.95 2.48
CA GLU A 22 4.33 -0.35 2.41
C GLU A 22 3.58 -1.33 1.50
N ALA A 23 4.32 -2.02 0.63
CA ALA A 23 3.77 -3.01 -0.30
C ALA A 23 3.67 -4.41 0.35
N GLY A 24 2.86 -5.29 -0.25
CA GLY A 24 2.77 -6.70 0.18
C GLY A 24 1.83 -6.95 1.37
N ILE A 25 1.14 -5.93 1.86
CA ILE A 25 0.13 -6.08 2.90
C ILE A 25 -1.23 -6.33 2.25
N GLU A 26 -1.65 -7.58 2.30
CA GLU A 26 -2.92 -8.02 1.75
C GLU A 26 -4.07 -7.74 2.73
N ARG A 27 -5.23 -7.38 2.18
CA ARG A 27 -6.45 -7.27 2.97
C ARG A 27 -6.86 -8.68 3.44
N PRO A 28 -7.12 -8.89 4.75
CA PRO A 28 -7.64 -10.15 5.25
C PRO A 28 -8.88 -10.60 4.48
N ALA A 29 -8.88 -11.87 4.05
CA ALA A 29 -9.95 -12.44 3.24
C ALA A 29 -11.30 -12.50 3.97
N ASP A 30 -11.26 -12.76 5.28
CA ASP A 30 -12.42 -12.69 6.16
C ASP A 30 -12.10 -11.83 7.40
N PRO A 31 -12.42 -10.53 7.38
CA PRO A 31 -12.18 -9.63 8.51
C PRO A 31 -12.97 -9.99 9.78
N TYR A 32 -14.07 -10.74 9.66
CA TYR A 32 -14.91 -11.11 10.81
C TYR A 32 -14.35 -12.31 11.60
N ALA A 33 -13.39 -13.03 11.03
CA ALA A 33 -12.69 -14.12 11.71
C ALA A 33 -11.51 -13.63 12.58
N LEU A 34 -11.14 -12.35 12.46
CA LEU A 34 -10.04 -11.74 13.21
C LEU A 34 -10.49 -11.25 14.58
N SER A 35 -9.54 -11.20 15.53
CA SER A 35 -9.69 -10.43 16.75
C SER A 35 -9.58 -8.92 16.49
N ASP A 36 -10.12 -8.11 17.41
CA ASP A 36 -10.00 -6.65 17.35
C ASP A 36 -8.54 -6.17 17.28
N ALA A 37 -7.62 -6.89 17.94
CA ALA A 37 -6.20 -6.58 17.91
C ALA A 37 -5.59 -6.80 16.52
N GLU A 38 -5.83 -7.97 15.92
CA GLU A 38 -5.35 -8.28 14.56
C GLU A 38 -5.95 -7.34 13.52
N TRP A 39 -7.21 -6.93 13.71
CA TRP A 39 -7.84 -5.96 12.83
C TRP A 39 -7.27 -4.55 13.00
N ALA A 40 -6.97 -4.13 14.24
CA ALA A 40 -6.31 -2.85 14.49
C ALA A 40 -4.90 -2.79 13.89
N ASP A 41 -4.13 -3.89 14.00
CA ASP A 41 -2.83 -4.03 13.34
C ASP A 41 -2.95 -3.83 11.83
N TYR A 42 -3.91 -4.49 11.18
CA TYR A 42 -4.16 -4.29 9.76
C TYR A 42 -4.61 -2.86 9.42
N LEU A 43 -5.38 -2.17 10.26
CA LEU A 43 -5.89 -0.84 9.92
C LEU A 43 -4.86 0.28 10.12
N PHE A 44 -4.04 0.19 11.16
CA PHE A 44 -3.29 1.35 11.65
C PHE A 44 -1.77 1.18 11.66
N PHE A 45 -1.27 -0.05 11.58
CA PHE A 45 0.16 -0.32 11.71
C PHE A 45 0.78 -0.66 10.36
N ARG A 46 1.75 0.16 9.95
CA ARG A 46 2.61 0.01 8.78
C ARG A 46 3.99 0.51 9.18
#